data_AF-A0A8T3LJ15-F1
#
_entry.id   AF-A0A8T3LJ15-F1
#
_cell.length_a   1.000
_cell.length_b   1.000
_cell.length_c   1.000
_cell.angle_alpha   90.00
_cell.angle_beta   90.00
_cell.angle_gamma   90.00
#
_symmetry.space_group_name_H-M   'P 1'
#
loop_
_entity.id
_entity.type
_entity.pdbx_description
1 polymer ?
#
loop_
_entity_poly.entity_id
_entity_poly.type
_entity_poly.pdbx_seq_one_letter_code
_entity_poly.pdbx_strand_id
1 'polypeptide(L)' 'SNTEPVVRLNVESRADVALMNEKTTELLHLLSGE' A
#
# COMPACT_ATOMS: atom_id res chain seq x y z
N SER A 1 -2.42 13.26 -0.76
CA SER A 1 -2.39 14.51 -1.55
C SER A 1 -3.17 15.53 -0.76
N ASN A 2 -2.80 16.82 -0.80
CA ASN A 2 -3.58 17.81 -0.07
C ASN A 2 -4.73 18.41 -0.90
N THR A 3 -4.88 17.97 -2.16
CA THR A 3 -5.89 18.49 -3.11
C THR A 3 -7.09 17.57 -3.31
N GLU A 4 -7.03 16.35 -2.79
CA GLU A 4 -8.04 15.31 -3.03
C GLU A 4 -8.27 14.55 -1.71
N PRO A 5 -9.52 14.18 -1.37
CA PRO A 5 -9.84 13.44 -0.15
C PRO A 5 -9.47 11.95 -0.28
N VAL A 6 -8.19 11.69 -0.56
CA VAL A 6 -7.64 10.35 -0.81
C VAL A 6 -6.36 10.13 -0.01
N VAL A 7 -6.21 8.91 0.50
CA VAL A 7 -4.98 8.44 1.14
C VAL A 7 -4.03 7.92 0.06
N ARG A 8 -2.73 8.24 0.17
CA ARG A 8 -1.67 7.71 -0.71
C ARG A 8 -0.80 6.75 0.07
N LEU A 9 -0.66 5.53 -0.45
CA LEU A 9 0.22 4.51 0.10
C LEU A 9 1.37 4.27 -0.89
N ASN A 10 2.60 4.40 -0.42
CA ASN A 10 3.80 4.02 -1.15
C ASN A 10 4.46 2.86 -0.40
N VAL A 11 4.80 1.79 -1.12
CA VAL A 11 5.50 0.62 -0.58
C VAL A 11 6.75 0.38 -1.42
N GLU A 12 7.88 0.15 -0.76
CA GLU A 12 9.14 -0.18 -1.42
C GLU A 12 9.78 -1.41 -0.78
N SER A 13 10.57 -2.14 -1.56
CA SER A 13 11.35 -3.29 -1.11
C SER A 13 12.73 -3.27 -1.76
N ARG A 14 13.67 -4.07 -1.22
CA ARG A 14 15.02 -4.19 -1.79
C ARG A 14 15.00 -5.12 -3.01
N ALA A 15 14.50 -4.61 -4.13
CA ALA A 15 14.32 -5.33 -5.41
C ALA A 15 13.46 -6.61 -5.32
N ASP A 16 12.66 -6.75 -4.27
CA ASP A 16 11.80 -7.91 -4.03
C ASP A 16 10.34 -7.57 -4.34
N VAL A 17 9.96 -7.76 -5.60
CA VAL A 17 8.61 -7.42 -6.09
C VAL A 17 7.54 -8.30 -5.45
N ALA A 18 7.85 -9.57 -5.16
CA ALA A 18 6.90 -10.48 -4.53
C ALA A 18 6.56 -10.01 -3.11
N LEU A 19 7.57 -9.66 -2.32
CA LEU A 19 7.38 -9.10 -0.98
C LEU A 19 6.62 -7.77 -1.01
N MET A 20 6.96 -6.88 -1.95
CA MET A 20 6.28 -5.59 -2.09
C MET A 20 4.78 -5.79 -2.39
N ASN A 21 4.43 -6.72 -3.27
CA ASN A 21 3.03 -7.01 -3.61
C ASN A 21 2.29 -7.62 -2.42
N GLU A 22 2.87 -8.60 -1.73
CA GLU A 22 2.28 -9.22 -0.53
C GLU A 22 1.95 -8.15 0.52
N LYS A 23 2.92 -7.31 0.87
CA LYS A 23 2.75 -6.26 1.88
C LYS A 23 1.80 -5.17 1.42
N THR A 24 1.76 -4.85 0.12
CA THR A 24 0.79 -3.90 -0.42
C THR A 24 -0.64 -4.42 -0.23
N THR A 25 -0.90 -5.69 -0.58
CA THR A 25 -2.23 -6.29 -0.41
C THR A 25 -2.64 -6.35 1.06
N GLU A 26 -1.72 -6.75 1.95
CA GLU A 26 -1.95 -6.77 3.40
C GLU A 26 -2.34 -5.39 3.94
N LEU A 27 -1.58 -4.34 3.58
CA LEU A 27 -1.85 -2.97 4.01
C LEU A 27 -3.16 -2.42 3.43
N LEU A 28 -3.48 -2.75 2.17
CA LEU A 28 -4.75 -2.34 1.56
C LEU A 28 -5.94 -2.96 2.30
N HIS A 29 -5.86 -4.23 2.70
CA HIS A 29 -6.91 -4.91 3.48
C HIS A 29 -7.11 -4.23 4.84
N LEU A 30 -6.02 -3.87 5.53
CA LEU A 30 -6.09 -3.15 6.80
C LEU A 30 -6.72 -1.75 6.66
N LEU A 31 -6.50 -1.09 5.52
CA LEU A 31 -7.03 0.25 5.24
C LEU A 31 -8.47 0.23 4.73
N SER A 32 -8.90 -0.82 4.02
CA SER A 32 -10.28 -0.97 3.55
C SER A 32 -11.24 -1.40 4.67
N GLY A 33 -10.73 -1.97 5.76
CA GLY A 33 -11.53 -2.38 6.91
C GLY A 33 -12.39 -3.63 6.66
N GLU A 34 -12.01 -4.43 5.67
CA GLU A 34 -12.52 -5.80 5.48
C GLU A 34 -11.71 -6.80 6.32
#